data_AF-A0A381V9E1-F1
#
_entry.id   AF-A0A381V9E1-F1
#
_cell.length_a   1.000
_cell.length_b   1.000
_cell.length_c   1.000
_cell.angle_alpha   90.00
_cell.angle_beta   90.00
_cell.angle_gamma   90.00
#
_symmetry.space_group_name_H-M   'P 1'
#
loop_
_entity.id
_entity.type
_entity.pdbx_description
1 polymer ?
#
loop_
_entity_poly.entity_id
_entity_poly.type
_entity_poly.pdbx_seq_one_letter_code
_entity_poly.pdbx_strand_id
1 'polypeptide(L)'
;MNYDGLIPEQQKPVQPAHPHWRYGTIEDGVKKIDPLLHYGCFTLGFEYPQIVDKVCEVVKNIKPEIAEVVGTTDLRLNQVSYQLQDKLFKVTGGYNSFYALSGSDANEGAVKLASAYHHTLGNKDKKKIVTLNPSYHGSTYLTSSLGCESLMVDPFYTFEKFSGVIRVDRDFAEDSIDWKEVGAIMVETCSYSDIMTPFTEEFWNKLTYIQQNYNVLIIIDDIFIGGGKTGHYCGWKHLPIVPDIFTMGKAITAGFFPLSATFYNSKVKSTLPDDFKWEHGFTYNFSIPGVVSALEYLDIVHNQEHYERQAEICNRARKTFLINGFDIVNTFGTYFLVEKGDFMNLYMMPLNADDEYFETLRQELCTL
;
A
#
# COMPACT_ATOMS: atom_id res chain seq x y z
N MET A 1 21.29 -6.95 24.44
CA MET A 1 22.06 -5.80 24.93
C MET A 1 21.07 -4.68 25.19
N ASN A 2 21.29 -3.88 26.23
CA ASN A 2 20.56 -2.62 26.37
C ASN A 2 21.27 -1.60 25.49
N TYR A 3 20.52 -0.96 24.59
CA TYR A 3 20.98 0.15 23.78
C TYR A 3 20.27 1.40 24.27
N ASP A 4 20.96 2.20 25.08
CA ASP A 4 20.42 3.46 25.59
C ASP A 4 20.01 4.36 24.41
N GLY A 5 18.79 4.91 24.46
CA GLY A 5 18.25 5.79 23.42
C GLY A 5 17.40 5.12 22.34
N LEU A 6 17.16 3.80 22.41
CA LEU A 6 16.20 3.10 21.55
C LEU A 6 14.96 2.69 22.33
N ILE A 7 13.80 2.65 21.69
CA ILE A 7 12.56 2.11 22.26
C ILE A 7 12.12 0.91 21.41
N PRO A 8 12.12 -0.33 21.94
CA PRO A 8 12.56 -0.71 23.28
C PRO A 8 14.11 -0.71 23.43
N GLU A 9 14.59 -0.41 24.64
CA GLU A 9 16.02 -0.35 24.97
C GLU A 9 16.67 -1.74 24.93
N GLN A 10 15.90 -2.79 25.22
CA GLN A 10 16.36 -4.18 25.11
C GLN A 10 16.26 -4.66 23.67
N GLN A 11 17.40 -4.81 23.01
CA GLN A 11 17.49 -5.43 21.68
C GLN A 11 18.46 -6.60 21.68
N LYS A 12 18.17 -7.59 20.85
CA LYS A 12 19.16 -8.62 20.53
C LYS A 12 20.14 -8.01 19.52
N PRO A 13 21.47 -8.17 19.69
CA PRO A 13 22.41 -7.77 18.66
C PRO A 13 22.01 -8.46 17.38
N VAL A 14 21.72 -7.68 16.34
CA VAL A 14 21.73 -8.20 14.99
C VAL A 14 23.18 -8.60 14.79
N GLN A 15 23.45 -9.91 14.70
CA GLN A 15 24.68 -10.39 14.07
C GLN A 15 24.84 -9.65 12.72
N PRO A 16 26.05 -9.60 12.10
CA PRO A 16 26.16 -9.05 10.74
C PRO A 16 25.00 -9.56 9.90
N ALA A 17 24.27 -8.64 9.25
CA ALA A 17 23.09 -9.02 8.48
C ALA A 17 23.48 -10.22 7.61
N HIS A 18 22.67 -11.28 7.65
CA HIS A 18 22.91 -12.45 6.81
C HIS A 18 23.11 -11.95 5.38
N PRO A 19 24.11 -12.48 4.63
CA PRO A 19 24.19 -12.20 3.22
C PRO A 19 22.82 -12.47 2.61
N HIS A 20 22.31 -11.56 1.79
CA HIS A 20 21.05 -11.78 1.11
C HIS A 20 21.33 -12.36 -0.28
N TRP A 21 20.31 -13.00 -0.83
CA TRP A 21 20.20 -13.27 -2.25
C TRP A 21 18.94 -12.57 -2.75
N ARG A 22 18.62 -12.69 -4.05
CA ARG A 22 17.51 -11.96 -4.66
C ARG A 22 16.18 -12.06 -3.89
N TYR A 23 15.83 -13.18 -3.26
CA TYR A 23 14.51 -13.37 -2.63
C TYR A 23 14.53 -13.65 -1.13
N GLY A 24 15.66 -13.46 -0.44
CA GLY A 24 15.74 -13.61 1.02
C GLY A 24 17.16 -13.65 1.55
N THR A 25 17.40 -14.43 2.60
CA THR A 25 18.70 -14.52 3.31
C THR A 25 19.49 -15.76 2.89
N ILE A 26 20.79 -15.76 3.18
CA ILE A 26 21.67 -16.92 3.09
C ILE A 26 22.12 -17.24 4.51
N GLU A 27 21.65 -18.38 5.03
CA GLU A 27 21.89 -18.85 6.38
C GLU A 27 22.69 -20.15 6.31
N ASP A 28 23.89 -20.17 6.89
CA ASP A 28 24.83 -21.30 6.84
C ASP A 28 25.09 -21.85 5.42
N GLY A 29 25.11 -20.95 4.43
CA GLY A 29 25.31 -21.27 3.02
C GLY A 29 24.05 -21.75 2.28
N VAL A 30 22.90 -21.80 2.96
CA VAL A 30 21.60 -22.20 2.40
C VAL A 30 20.74 -20.97 2.14
N LYS A 31 20.16 -20.88 0.94
CA LYS A 31 19.21 -19.82 0.59
C LYS A 31 17.89 -20.02 1.32
N LYS A 32 17.41 -18.95 1.92
CA LYS A 32 16.11 -18.86 2.58
C LYS A 32 15.24 -17.81 1.93
N ILE A 33 13.95 -18.09 1.71
CA ILE A 33 13.02 -17.11 1.15
C ILE A 33 12.53 -16.18 2.26
N ASP A 34 12.50 -14.88 2.00
CA ASP A 34 11.64 -13.98 2.77
C ASP A 34 10.20 -14.18 2.28
N PRO A 35 9.31 -14.81 3.05
CA PRO A 35 7.98 -15.18 2.57
C PRO A 35 7.15 -13.95 2.19
N LEU A 36 7.42 -12.77 2.75
CA LEU A 36 6.63 -11.56 2.47
C LEU A 36 7.40 -10.52 1.67
N LEU A 37 8.69 -10.73 1.38
CA LEU A 37 9.56 -9.77 0.71
C LEU A 37 9.43 -8.37 1.36
N HIS A 38 9.64 -8.35 2.67
CA HIS A 38 9.42 -7.19 3.55
C HIS A 38 7.99 -6.64 3.47
N TYR A 39 6.99 -7.42 3.90
CA TYR A 39 5.58 -7.01 3.93
C TYR A 39 5.06 -6.44 2.59
N GLY A 40 5.48 -7.02 1.47
CA GLY A 40 5.00 -6.65 0.14
C GLY A 40 5.76 -5.50 -0.52
N CYS A 41 6.85 -4.99 0.07
CA CYS A 41 7.62 -3.86 -0.47
C CYS A 41 8.46 -4.27 -1.68
N PHE A 42 9.21 -5.36 -1.57
CA PHE A 42 10.19 -5.77 -2.59
C PHE A 42 9.59 -6.78 -3.56
N THR A 43 8.64 -6.34 -4.38
CA THR A 43 7.97 -7.18 -5.40
C THR A 43 8.90 -7.81 -6.42
N LEU A 44 10.11 -7.26 -6.58
CA LEU A 44 11.14 -7.80 -7.45
C LEU A 44 12.25 -8.53 -6.67
N GLY A 45 12.16 -8.59 -5.34
CA GLY A 45 13.27 -9.04 -4.49
C GLY A 45 14.30 -7.93 -4.20
N PHE A 46 15.41 -8.30 -3.57
CA PHE A 46 16.37 -7.40 -2.94
C PHE A 46 17.53 -6.96 -3.86
N GLU A 47 17.71 -7.60 -5.03
CA GLU A 47 18.86 -7.38 -5.91
C GLU A 47 18.50 -6.64 -7.21
N TYR A 48 18.23 -5.33 -7.08
CA TYR A 48 18.00 -4.44 -8.23
C TYR A 48 18.95 -3.24 -8.19
N PRO A 49 20.26 -3.46 -8.39
CA PRO A 49 21.27 -2.39 -8.31
C PRO A 49 20.99 -1.27 -9.30
N GLN A 50 20.41 -1.56 -10.47
CA GLN A 50 20.04 -0.56 -11.47
C GLN A 50 19.13 0.55 -10.93
N ILE A 51 18.18 0.23 -10.03
CA ILE A 51 17.30 1.23 -9.40
C ILE A 51 18.14 2.12 -8.46
N VAL A 52 18.98 1.51 -7.64
CA VAL A 52 19.82 2.21 -6.65
C VAL A 52 20.87 3.09 -7.36
N ASP A 53 21.51 2.56 -8.39
CA ASP A 53 22.51 3.25 -9.20
C ASP A 53 21.88 4.47 -9.89
N LYS A 54 20.68 4.30 -10.45
CA LYS A 54 19.98 5.41 -11.10
C LYS A 54 19.56 6.50 -10.12
N VAL A 55 19.06 6.11 -8.95
CA VAL A 55 18.77 7.06 -7.87
C VAL A 55 20.02 7.84 -7.48
N CYS A 56 21.15 7.15 -7.28
CA CYS A 56 22.42 7.79 -6.95
C CYS A 56 22.90 8.74 -8.06
N GLU A 57 22.80 8.33 -9.33
CA GLU A 57 23.13 9.15 -10.50
C GLU A 57 22.32 10.45 -10.50
N VAL A 58 21.00 10.37 -10.31
CA VAL A 58 20.12 11.54 -10.36
C VAL A 58 20.35 12.45 -9.15
N VAL A 59 20.31 11.91 -7.93
CA VAL A 59 20.40 12.70 -6.69
C VAL A 59 21.73 13.46 -6.57
N LYS A 60 22.83 12.93 -7.14
CA LYS A 60 24.13 13.63 -7.20
C LYS A 60 24.11 14.86 -8.10
N ASN A 61 23.21 14.92 -9.08
CA ASN A 61 23.24 15.90 -10.17
C ASN A 61 22.05 16.86 -10.17
N ILE A 62 21.04 16.65 -9.32
CA ILE A 62 19.88 17.55 -9.22
C ILE A 62 19.73 18.12 -7.81
N LYS A 63 19.40 19.41 -7.74
CA LYS A 63 18.97 20.05 -6.50
C LYS A 63 17.51 19.67 -6.24
N PRO A 64 17.13 19.19 -5.04
CA PRO A 64 15.73 19.01 -4.68
C PRO A 64 14.95 20.33 -4.77
N GLU A 65 13.81 20.34 -5.47
CA GLU A 65 12.88 21.46 -5.50
C GLU A 65 11.62 21.17 -4.68
N ILE A 66 10.91 22.23 -4.32
CA ILE A 66 9.76 22.19 -3.42
C ILE A 66 8.48 22.25 -4.25
N ALA A 67 7.74 21.15 -4.25
CA ALA A 67 6.55 20.98 -5.07
C ALA A 67 5.26 21.51 -4.42
N GLU A 68 5.15 21.46 -3.08
CA GLU A 68 3.96 21.93 -2.36
C GLU A 68 4.39 22.46 -0.97
N VAL A 69 4.19 23.75 -0.69
CA VAL A 69 4.35 24.35 0.64
C VAL A 69 3.35 25.48 0.85
N VAL A 70 2.88 25.62 2.09
CA VAL A 70 2.10 26.77 2.57
C VAL A 70 2.93 28.05 2.52
N GLY A 71 2.52 29.02 1.70
CA GLY A 71 3.05 30.40 1.74
C GLY A 71 4.12 30.74 0.71
N THR A 72 4.46 29.84 -0.22
CA THR A 72 5.36 30.15 -1.35
C THR A 72 4.55 30.32 -2.64
N THR A 73 4.82 31.38 -3.42
CA THR A 73 4.16 31.61 -4.72
C THR A 73 4.86 30.93 -5.90
N ASP A 74 6.13 30.55 -5.74
CA ASP A 74 6.97 30.01 -6.81
C ASP A 74 7.25 28.52 -6.58
N LEU A 75 6.19 27.69 -6.66
CA LEU A 75 6.33 26.24 -6.58
C LEU A 75 7.19 25.72 -7.75
N ARG A 76 8.13 24.82 -7.46
CA ARG A 76 9.07 24.26 -8.43
C ARG A 76 9.10 22.75 -8.32
N LEU A 77 9.02 22.09 -9.46
CA LEU A 77 9.13 20.64 -9.57
C LEU A 77 10.31 20.31 -10.47
N ASN A 78 11.07 19.30 -10.09
CA ASN A 78 12.13 18.76 -10.95
C ASN A 78 11.52 17.99 -12.12
N GLN A 79 12.26 17.88 -13.22
CA GLN A 79 11.85 17.14 -14.42
C GLN A 79 11.41 15.70 -14.10
N VAL A 80 12.15 14.99 -13.23
CA VAL A 80 11.82 13.61 -12.82
C VAL A 80 10.47 13.52 -12.09
N SER A 81 10.12 14.54 -11.31
CA SER A 81 8.84 14.58 -10.62
C SER A 81 7.67 14.74 -11.59
N TYR A 82 7.82 15.58 -12.62
CA TYR A 82 6.82 15.68 -13.70
C TYR A 82 6.68 14.38 -14.50
N GLN A 83 7.81 13.72 -14.79
CA GLN A 83 7.80 12.44 -15.51
C GLN A 83 7.06 11.36 -14.72
N LEU A 84 7.28 11.30 -13.40
CA LEU A 84 6.55 10.36 -12.55
C LEU A 84 5.06 10.68 -12.53
N GLN A 85 4.72 11.96 -12.35
CA GLN A 85 3.32 12.39 -12.30
C GLN A 85 2.57 12.07 -13.60
N ASP A 86 3.17 12.30 -14.76
CA ASP A 86 2.59 11.96 -16.07
C ASP A 86 2.40 10.44 -16.23
N LYS A 87 3.41 9.65 -15.85
CA LYS A 87 3.32 8.19 -15.93
C LYS A 87 2.25 7.64 -14.98
N LEU A 88 2.20 8.10 -13.73
CA LEU A 88 1.19 7.70 -12.77
C LEU A 88 -0.22 8.12 -13.22
N PHE A 89 -0.40 9.32 -13.76
CA PHE A 89 -1.69 9.77 -14.28
C PHE A 89 -2.23 8.81 -15.35
N LYS A 90 -1.36 8.35 -16.27
CA LYS A 90 -1.73 7.37 -17.31
C LYS A 90 -2.05 5.99 -16.73
N VAL A 91 -1.15 5.44 -15.91
CA VAL A 91 -1.25 4.06 -15.39
C VAL A 91 -2.43 3.87 -14.43
N THR A 92 -2.80 4.92 -13.70
CA THR A 92 -3.95 4.90 -12.78
C THR A 92 -5.29 5.10 -13.51
N GLY A 93 -5.27 5.48 -14.79
CA GLY A 93 -6.47 5.76 -15.57
C GLY A 93 -7.03 7.16 -15.34
N GLY A 94 -6.15 8.15 -15.18
CA GLY A 94 -6.51 9.57 -15.09
C GLY A 94 -6.72 10.08 -13.66
N TYR A 95 -6.16 9.41 -12.64
CA TYR A 95 -6.22 9.93 -11.27
C TYR A 95 -5.16 11.00 -11.06
N ASN A 96 -5.56 12.09 -10.41
CA ASN A 96 -4.65 13.11 -9.90
C ASN A 96 -3.97 12.59 -8.64
N SER A 97 -2.83 13.16 -8.23
CA SER A 97 -2.15 12.71 -7.02
C SER A 97 -1.34 13.80 -6.31
N PHE A 98 -1.09 13.56 -5.03
CA PHE A 98 -0.02 14.20 -4.26
C PHE A 98 0.80 13.12 -3.55
N TYR A 99 2.02 13.45 -3.14
CA TYR A 99 2.98 12.47 -2.60
C TYR A 99 3.25 12.67 -1.10
N ALA A 100 3.55 11.57 -0.45
CA ALA A 100 4.04 11.50 0.92
C ALA A 100 5.19 10.48 1.03
N LEU A 101 5.57 10.09 2.25
CA LEU A 101 6.71 9.18 2.47
C LEU A 101 6.32 7.80 2.98
N SER A 102 5.21 7.68 3.70
CA SER A 102 4.71 6.42 4.23
C SER A 102 3.25 6.17 3.84
N GLY A 103 2.81 4.92 3.94
CA GLY A 103 1.41 4.57 3.75
C GLY A 103 0.48 5.32 4.72
N SER A 104 0.90 5.47 5.98
CA SER A 104 0.15 6.22 7.00
C SER A 104 -0.08 7.67 6.56
N ASP A 105 0.95 8.34 6.04
CA ASP A 105 0.86 9.73 5.59
C ASP A 105 -0.09 9.89 4.40
N ALA A 106 -0.06 8.94 3.45
CA ALA A 106 -0.97 8.92 2.31
C ALA A 106 -2.43 8.70 2.75
N ASN A 107 -2.67 7.83 3.74
CA ASN A 107 -4.00 7.62 4.29
C ASN A 107 -4.52 8.84 5.07
N GLU A 108 -3.66 9.54 5.83
CA GLU A 108 -4.04 10.82 6.44
C GLU A 108 -4.41 11.86 5.38
N GLY A 109 -3.60 11.97 4.32
CA GLY A 109 -3.88 12.85 3.20
C GLY A 109 -5.20 12.51 2.50
N ALA A 110 -5.51 11.22 2.33
CA ALA A 110 -6.76 10.75 1.72
C ALA A 110 -7.98 11.15 2.55
N VAL A 111 -7.92 10.96 3.88
CA VAL A 111 -8.99 11.39 4.80
C VAL A 111 -9.15 12.91 4.77
N LYS A 112 -8.05 13.67 4.81
CA LYS A 112 -8.10 15.13 4.70
C LYS A 112 -8.70 15.59 3.38
N LEU A 113 -8.38 14.92 2.28
CA LEU A 113 -8.91 15.24 0.96
C LEU A 113 -10.43 15.00 0.90
N ALA A 114 -10.90 13.90 1.49
CA ALA A 114 -12.33 13.64 1.61
C ALA A 114 -13.04 14.72 2.44
N SER A 115 -12.42 15.16 3.54
CA SER A 115 -12.93 16.28 4.33
C SER A 115 -12.98 17.59 3.53
N ALA A 116 -11.93 17.91 2.76
CA ALA A 116 -11.87 19.09 1.91
C ALA A 116 -12.96 19.08 0.80
N TYR A 117 -13.24 17.91 0.21
CA TYR A 117 -14.34 17.73 -0.73
C TYR A 117 -15.69 18.09 -0.09
N HIS A 118 -16.00 17.53 1.09
CA HIS A 118 -17.26 17.81 1.78
C HIS A 118 -17.37 19.25 2.26
N HIS A 119 -16.26 19.81 2.76
CA HIS A 119 -16.17 21.21 3.14
C HIS A 119 -16.53 22.12 1.97
N THR A 120 -15.97 21.87 0.79
CA THR A 120 -16.20 22.67 -0.43
C THR A 120 -17.66 22.63 -0.87
N LEU A 121 -18.33 21.47 -0.74
CA LEU A 121 -19.75 21.33 -1.02
C LEU A 121 -20.68 21.90 0.07
N GLY A 122 -20.12 22.40 1.18
CA GLY A 122 -20.91 22.90 2.32
C GLY A 122 -21.55 21.81 3.18
N ASN A 123 -21.11 20.55 3.06
CA ASN A 123 -21.63 19.42 3.82
C ASN A 123 -21.06 19.42 5.26
N LYS A 124 -21.71 20.16 6.16
CA LYS A 124 -21.22 20.38 7.54
C LYS A 124 -21.33 19.16 8.47
N ASP A 125 -22.14 18.18 8.11
CA ASP A 125 -22.40 17.01 8.95
C ASP A 125 -21.44 15.84 8.64
N LYS A 126 -20.84 15.85 7.45
CA LYS A 126 -19.90 14.83 6.94
C LYS A 126 -18.55 14.85 7.68
N LYS A 127 -18.54 14.34 8.92
CA LYS A 127 -17.43 14.40 9.88
C LYS A 127 -16.93 13.03 10.33
N LYS A 128 -17.58 11.95 9.90
CA LYS A 128 -17.24 10.58 10.27
C LYS A 128 -16.58 9.83 9.14
N ILE A 129 -15.74 8.88 9.50
CA ILE A 129 -15.08 7.94 8.57
C ILE A 129 -15.46 6.53 9.03
N VAL A 130 -15.93 5.72 8.09
CA VAL A 130 -16.22 4.31 8.35
C VAL A 130 -15.04 3.46 7.90
N THR A 131 -14.61 2.52 8.75
CA THR A 131 -13.60 1.49 8.43
C THR A 131 -14.06 0.12 8.89
N LEU A 132 -13.30 -0.93 8.56
CA LEU A 132 -13.66 -2.30 8.87
C LEU A 132 -12.93 -2.86 10.10
N ASN A 133 -13.51 -3.88 10.72
CA ASN A 133 -12.83 -4.77 11.66
C ASN A 133 -12.63 -6.17 11.03
N PRO A 134 -11.44 -6.78 11.20
CA PRO A 134 -10.17 -6.12 11.51
C PRO A 134 -9.66 -5.33 10.27
N SER A 135 -8.76 -4.37 10.49
CA SER A 135 -8.11 -3.60 9.41
C SER A 135 -6.78 -3.00 9.86
N TYR A 136 -5.93 -2.63 8.90
CA TYR A 136 -4.70 -1.88 9.13
C TYR A 136 -4.53 -0.76 8.11
N HIS A 137 -4.48 0.49 8.59
CA HIS A 137 -4.35 1.68 7.74
C HIS A 137 -3.11 2.53 8.05
N GLY A 138 -2.25 2.07 8.96
CA GLY A 138 -1.01 2.76 9.33
C GLY A 138 -0.79 2.81 10.83
N SER A 139 0.15 3.67 11.23
CA SER A 139 0.66 3.77 12.60
C SER A 139 0.77 5.20 13.13
N THR A 140 0.24 6.20 12.41
CA THR A 140 0.06 7.56 12.93
C THR A 140 -1.21 7.64 13.78
N TYR A 141 -1.39 8.71 14.55
CA TYR A 141 -2.53 8.82 15.47
C TYR A 141 -3.90 8.63 14.78
N LEU A 142 -4.13 9.26 13.62
CA LEU A 142 -5.36 9.08 12.86
C LEU A 142 -5.43 7.67 12.26
N THR A 143 -4.36 7.19 11.61
CA THR A 143 -4.40 5.90 10.90
C THR A 143 -4.49 4.70 11.82
N SER A 144 -3.86 4.75 13.00
CA SER A 144 -4.09 3.79 14.08
C SER A 144 -5.54 3.80 14.56
N SER A 145 -6.24 4.95 14.47
CA SER A 145 -7.66 5.05 14.87
C SER A 145 -8.58 4.44 13.80
N LEU A 146 -8.15 4.48 12.53
CA LEU A 146 -8.82 3.85 11.39
C LEU A 146 -8.74 2.32 11.48
N GLY A 147 -7.60 1.77 11.92
CA GLY A 147 -7.44 0.35 12.21
C GLY A 147 -6.00 -0.06 12.48
N CYS A 148 -5.76 -0.89 13.49
CA CYS A 148 -4.43 -1.42 13.82
C CYS A 148 -4.41 -2.69 14.69
N GLU A 149 -5.58 -3.22 15.09
CA GLU A 149 -5.72 -4.22 16.16
C GLU A 149 -5.09 -5.57 15.82
N SER A 150 -4.84 -5.85 14.55
CA SER A 150 -4.12 -7.05 14.13
C SER A 150 -2.61 -6.98 14.37
N LEU A 151 -2.05 -5.78 14.56
CA LEU A 151 -0.60 -5.55 14.66
C LEU A 151 -0.19 -4.81 15.93
N MET A 152 -1.11 -4.09 16.59
CA MET A 152 -0.84 -3.26 17.75
C MET A 152 -1.86 -3.54 18.86
N VAL A 153 -1.39 -3.64 20.11
CA VAL A 153 -2.23 -3.89 21.28
C VAL A 153 -2.83 -2.59 21.83
N ASP A 154 -1.98 -1.60 22.10
CA ASP A 154 -2.38 -0.28 22.59
C ASP A 154 -1.44 0.80 22.05
N PRO A 155 -1.71 1.35 20.85
CA PRO A 155 -0.86 2.36 20.23
C PRO A 155 -1.14 3.79 20.72
N PHE A 156 -2.13 4.00 21.58
CA PHE A 156 -2.53 5.33 22.05
C PHE A 156 -2.10 5.63 23.48
N TYR A 157 -1.78 4.58 24.26
CA TYR A 157 -1.36 4.68 25.64
C TYR A 157 -2.40 5.41 26.50
N THR A 158 -2.22 6.71 26.72
CA THR A 158 -3.11 7.54 27.54
C THR A 158 -4.06 8.41 26.72
N PHE A 159 -3.88 8.49 25.40
CA PHE A 159 -4.76 9.26 24.52
C PHE A 159 -5.96 8.41 24.06
N GLU A 160 -7.10 9.05 23.82
CA GLU A 160 -8.25 8.38 23.22
C GLU A 160 -8.04 8.17 21.71
N LYS A 161 -8.76 7.23 21.10
CA LYS A 161 -8.84 7.11 19.64
C LYS A 161 -9.55 8.34 19.05
N PHE A 162 -9.30 8.66 17.78
CA PHE A 162 -10.04 9.71 17.09
C PHE A 162 -11.54 9.35 17.03
N SER A 163 -12.39 10.13 17.72
CA SER A 163 -13.84 9.88 17.86
C SER A 163 -14.65 10.05 16.56
N GLY A 164 -13.99 10.50 15.48
CA GLY A 164 -14.57 10.58 14.14
C GLY A 164 -14.60 9.23 13.39
N VAL A 165 -14.03 8.15 13.93
CA VAL A 165 -14.03 6.84 13.27
C VAL A 165 -15.18 5.97 13.77
N ILE A 166 -15.94 5.39 12.84
CA ILE A 166 -16.94 4.34 13.08
C ILE A 166 -16.36 3.05 12.49
N ARG A 167 -16.28 1.98 13.28
CA ARG A 167 -15.73 0.71 12.83
C ARG A 167 -16.80 -0.35 12.80
N VAL A 168 -16.89 -1.07 11.69
CA VAL A 168 -17.94 -2.06 11.45
C VAL A 168 -17.35 -3.37 10.95
N ASP A 169 -18.05 -4.47 11.18
CA ASP A 169 -17.66 -5.76 10.63
C ASP A 169 -18.03 -5.84 9.14
N ARG A 170 -17.44 -6.79 8.41
CA ARG A 170 -17.61 -6.89 6.94
C ARG A 170 -19.07 -7.04 6.50
N ASP A 171 -19.90 -7.69 7.32
CA ASP A 171 -21.31 -7.98 7.10
C ASP A 171 -22.27 -6.90 7.65
N PHE A 172 -21.77 -5.71 7.97
CA PHE A 172 -22.59 -4.61 8.49
C PHE A 172 -23.86 -4.35 7.66
N ALA A 173 -24.98 -4.12 8.35
CA ALA A 173 -26.23 -3.72 7.73
C ALA A 173 -26.16 -2.24 7.30
N GLU A 174 -26.66 -1.92 6.11
CA GLU A 174 -26.62 -0.55 5.58
C GLU A 174 -27.30 0.47 6.50
N ASP A 175 -28.39 0.10 7.15
CA ASP A 175 -29.19 0.96 8.05
C ASP A 175 -28.59 1.11 9.46
N SER A 176 -27.50 0.40 9.76
CA SER A 176 -26.79 0.49 11.06
C SER A 176 -25.95 1.76 11.21
N ILE A 177 -25.77 2.53 10.13
CA ILE A 177 -24.90 3.71 10.08
C ILE A 177 -25.71 4.93 9.62
N ASP A 178 -25.57 6.06 10.33
CA ASP A 178 -26.09 7.33 9.82
C ASP A 178 -25.16 7.92 8.75
N TRP A 179 -25.45 7.56 7.49
CA TRP A 179 -24.66 8.02 6.35
C TRP A 179 -24.66 9.54 6.16
N LYS A 180 -25.54 10.31 6.80
CA LYS A 180 -25.50 11.78 6.73
C LYS A 180 -24.26 12.34 7.39
N GLU A 181 -23.75 11.66 8.43
CA GLU A 181 -22.54 12.08 9.13
C GLU A 181 -21.25 11.55 8.49
N VAL A 182 -21.33 10.53 7.62
CA VAL A 182 -20.16 9.84 7.06
C VAL A 182 -19.66 10.53 5.80
N GLY A 183 -18.44 11.08 5.85
CA GLY A 183 -17.76 11.66 4.69
C GLY A 183 -17.07 10.61 3.81
N ALA A 184 -16.51 9.56 4.42
CA ALA A 184 -15.80 8.54 3.65
C ALA A 184 -15.89 7.15 4.29
N ILE A 185 -15.76 6.13 3.45
CA ILE A 185 -15.43 4.76 3.84
C ILE A 185 -13.99 4.51 3.40
N MET A 186 -13.13 4.03 4.30
CA MET A 186 -11.80 3.53 3.96
C MET A 186 -11.76 2.01 4.11
N VAL A 187 -11.31 1.32 3.05
CA VAL A 187 -11.26 -0.14 2.98
C VAL A 187 -10.01 -0.60 2.23
N GLU A 188 -9.35 -1.65 2.70
CA GLU A 188 -8.23 -2.26 2.00
C GLU A 188 -8.70 -2.98 0.73
N THR A 189 -7.90 -2.99 -0.34
CA THR A 189 -8.19 -3.81 -1.55
C THR A 189 -8.44 -5.28 -1.17
N CYS A 190 -7.60 -5.80 -0.27
CA CYS A 190 -7.78 -7.06 0.43
C CYS A 190 -6.99 -6.95 1.74
N SER A 191 -7.62 -7.30 2.86
CA SER A 191 -7.04 -7.03 4.19
C SER A 191 -6.01 -8.08 4.58
N TYR A 192 -4.81 -7.62 4.94
CA TYR A 192 -3.82 -8.46 5.61
C TYR A 192 -4.31 -8.90 7.00
N SER A 193 -4.97 -7.97 7.71
CA SER A 193 -5.48 -8.17 9.07
C SER A 193 -6.56 -9.24 9.17
N ASP A 194 -7.29 -9.46 8.07
CA ASP A 194 -8.29 -10.52 7.96
C ASP A 194 -7.83 -11.67 7.06
N ILE A 195 -6.59 -12.12 7.30
CA ILE A 195 -6.00 -13.34 6.73
C ILE A 195 -6.12 -13.45 5.20
N MET A 196 -6.09 -12.31 4.51
CA MET A 196 -6.23 -12.23 3.05
C MET A 196 -7.56 -12.77 2.50
N THR A 197 -8.62 -12.80 3.30
CA THR A 197 -9.96 -13.19 2.85
C THR A 197 -10.48 -12.15 1.85
N PRO A 198 -10.71 -12.50 0.57
CA PRO A 198 -11.24 -11.57 -0.41
C PRO A 198 -12.66 -11.10 -0.05
N PHE A 199 -12.99 -9.85 -0.35
CA PHE A 199 -14.35 -9.35 -0.21
C PHE A 199 -15.26 -9.91 -1.30
N THR A 200 -16.53 -10.15 -0.98
CA THR A 200 -17.52 -10.63 -1.93
C THR A 200 -17.94 -9.52 -2.91
N GLU A 201 -18.48 -9.90 -4.06
CA GLU A 201 -19.08 -8.95 -5.00
C GLU A 201 -20.23 -8.16 -4.36
N GLU A 202 -21.03 -8.81 -3.51
CA GLU A 202 -22.10 -8.16 -2.74
C GLU A 202 -21.57 -7.03 -1.85
N PHE A 203 -20.42 -7.24 -1.19
CA PHE A 203 -19.78 -6.22 -0.36
C PHE A 203 -19.41 -4.98 -1.19
N TRP A 204 -18.75 -5.17 -2.34
CA TRP A 204 -18.37 -4.07 -3.22
C TRP A 204 -19.57 -3.36 -3.84
N ASN A 205 -20.63 -4.10 -4.19
CA ASN A 205 -21.87 -3.52 -4.68
C ASN A 205 -22.57 -2.68 -3.59
N LYS A 206 -22.55 -3.12 -2.33
CA LYS A 206 -23.03 -2.34 -1.18
C LYS A 206 -22.25 -1.03 -1.04
N LEU A 207 -20.93 -1.06 -1.14
CA LEU A 207 -20.11 0.18 -1.12
C LEU A 207 -20.42 1.11 -2.30
N THR A 208 -20.59 0.57 -3.50
CA THR A 208 -20.98 1.33 -4.69
C THR A 208 -22.35 2.00 -4.50
N TYR A 209 -23.33 1.28 -3.94
CA TYR A 209 -24.63 1.84 -3.62
C TYR A 209 -24.50 2.98 -2.60
N ILE A 210 -23.71 2.80 -1.54
CA ILE A 210 -23.49 3.85 -0.53
C ILE A 210 -22.84 5.09 -1.15
N GLN A 211 -21.82 4.89 -1.97
CA GLN A 211 -21.10 5.94 -2.70
C GLN A 211 -22.06 6.80 -3.55
N GLN A 212 -22.97 6.15 -4.27
CA GLN A 212 -23.89 6.80 -5.20
C GLN A 212 -25.08 7.49 -4.52
N ASN A 213 -25.60 6.91 -3.44
CA ASN A 213 -26.86 7.37 -2.84
C ASN A 213 -26.68 8.32 -1.65
N TYR A 214 -25.57 8.22 -0.91
CA TYR A 214 -25.36 9.02 0.31
C TYR A 214 -24.29 10.10 0.18
N ASN A 215 -23.67 10.26 -0.99
CA ASN A 215 -22.51 11.13 -1.19
C ASN A 215 -21.44 10.86 -0.11
N VAL A 216 -21.02 9.60 -0.03
CA VAL A 216 -19.93 9.11 0.81
C VAL A 216 -18.78 8.77 -0.12
N LEU A 217 -17.58 9.29 0.11
CA LEU A 217 -16.44 8.96 -0.72
C LEU A 217 -15.88 7.57 -0.39
N ILE A 218 -15.51 6.80 -1.41
CA ILE A 218 -14.81 5.53 -1.22
C ILE A 218 -13.31 5.77 -1.32
N ILE A 219 -12.60 5.43 -0.25
CA ILE A 219 -11.14 5.42 -0.16
C ILE A 219 -10.67 3.97 -0.18
N ILE A 220 -9.95 3.56 -1.21
CA ILE A 220 -9.29 2.25 -1.21
C ILE A 220 -7.85 2.38 -0.71
N ASP A 221 -7.55 1.71 0.39
CA ASP A 221 -6.18 1.50 0.84
C ASP A 221 -5.56 0.35 0.01
N ASP A 222 -4.78 0.73 -0.99
CA ASP A 222 -4.14 -0.19 -1.92
C ASP A 222 -2.65 -0.35 -1.60
N ILE A 223 -2.21 0.02 -0.39
CA ILE A 223 -0.80 0.07 -0.03
C ILE A 223 -0.18 -1.34 0.01
N PHE A 224 -0.87 -2.33 0.57
CA PHE A 224 -0.37 -3.70 0.65
C PHE A 224 -0.48 -4.45 -0.67
N ILE A 225 -1.60 -4.27 -1.39
CA ILE A 225 -1.97 -5.05 -2.56
C ILE A 225 -1.47 -4.44 -3.87
N GLY A 226 -1.40 -3.11 -3.94
CA GLY A 226 -0.96 -2.39 -5.13
C GLY A 226 0.51 -2.64 -5.50
N GLY A 227 0.90 -2.01 -6.60
CA GLY A 227 2.24 -2.10 -7.16
C GLY A 227 2.47 -3.39 -7.93
N GLY A 228 1.48 -3.88 -8.70
CA GLY A 228 1.66 -4.98 -9.66
C GLY A 228 1.23 -6.38 -9.19
N LYS A 229 0.96 -6.58 -7.90
CA LYS A 229 0.71 -7.92 -7.33
C LYS A 229 -0.56 -8.59 -7.84
N THR A 230 -1.49 -7.84 -8.42
CA THR A 230 -2.75 -8.35 -8.97
C THR A 230 -2.73 -8.46 -10.50
N GLY A 231 -1.56 -8.29 -11.14
CA GLY A 231 -1.47 -8.16 -12.60
C GLY A 231 -1.82 -6.75 -13.11
N HIS A 232 -2.08 -5.81 -12.20
CA HIS A 232 -2.25 -4.40 -12.49
C HIS A 232 -1.43 -3.56 -11.51
N TYR A 233 -1.01 -2.36 -11.93
CA TYR A 233 -0.32 -1.44 -11.03
C TYR A 233 -1.18 -1.05 -9.83
N CYS A 234 -2.44 -0.70 -10.08
CA CYS A 234 -3.45 -0.51 -9.05
C CYS A 234 -4.11 -1.86 -8.74
N GLY A 235 -3.97 -2.32 -7.50
CA GLY A 235 -4.50 -3.57 -6.99
C GLY A 235 -6.01 -3.68 -7.21
N TRP A 236 -6.75 -2.61 -6.94
CA TRP A 236 -8.22 -2.57 -7.00
C TRP A 236 -8.84 -2.67 -8.40
N LYS A 237 -8.07 -2.58 -9.49
CA LYS A 237 -8.60 -2.48 -10.86
C LYS A 237 -9.48 -3.67 -11.31
N HIS A 238 -9.33 -4.82 -10.68
CA HIS A 238 -10.11 -6.02 -10.98
C HIS A 238 -11.36 -6.17 -10.10
N LEU A 239 -11.56 -5.27 -9.13
CA LEU A 239 -12.70 -5.28 -8.23
C LEU A 239 -13.88 -4.51 -8.86
N PRO A 240 -15.14 -4.86 -8.53
CA PRO A 240 -16.33 -4.18 -9.04
C PRO A 240 -16.62 -2.87 -8.29
N ILE A 241 -15.60 -2.03 -8.12
CA ILE A 241 -15.68 -0.73 -7.45
C ILE A 241 -14.77 0.26 -8.17
N VAL A 242 -15.19 1.53 -8.24
CA VAL A 242 -14.34 2.63 -8.70
C VAL A 242 -14.17 3.60 -7.53
N PRO A 243 -12.99 3.65 -6.90
CA PRO A 243 -12.77 4.52 -5.75
C PRO A 243 -12.90 6.00 -6.13
N ASP A 244 -13.29 6.84 -5.17
CA ASP A 244 -13.10 8.29 -5.31
C ASP A 244 -11.64 8.66 -5.06
N ILE A 245 -11.03 7.98 -4.10
CA ILE A 245 -9.65 8.17 -3.65
C ILE A 245 -9.02 6.79 -3.45
N PHE A 246 -7.74 6.62 -3.75
CA PHE A 246 -6.99 5.45 -3.28
C PHE A 246 -5.57 5.82 -2.88
N THR A 247 -4.92 4.97 -2.10
CA THR A 247 -3.56 5.22 -1.61
C THR A 247 -2.62 4.09 -2.00
N MET A 248 -1.36 4.43 -2.27
CA MET A 248 -0.30 3.47 -2.55
C MET A 248 0.97 3.84 -1.76
N GLY A 249 1.75 2.83 -1.40
CA GLY A 249 3.05 2.94 -0.75
C GLY A 249 3.86 1.69 -1.05
N LYS A 250 4.70 1.23 -0.11
CA LYS A 250 5.41 -0.07 -0.18
C LYS A 250 6.06 -0.30 -1.55
N ALA A 251 5.44 -1.14 -2.39
CA ALA A 251 5.95 -1.51 -3.71
C ALA A 251 5.94 -0.40 -4.75
N ILE A 252 5.34 0.78 -4.48
CA ILE A 252 5.33 1.91 -5.43
C ILE A 252 6.76 2.31 -5.88
N THR A 253 7.79 1.97 -5.10
CA THR A 253 9.21 2.22 -5.38
C THR A 253 10.06 0.94 -5.49
N ALA A 254 9.42 -0.24 -5.62
CA ALA A 254 10.05 -1.55 -5.39
C ALA A 254 10.66 -1.73 -3.98
N GLY A 255 10.29 -0.89 -3.01
CA GLY A 255 10.75 -0.97 -1.62
C GLY A 255 12.09 -0.30 -1.33
N PHE A 256 12.83 0.17 -2.33
CA PHE A 256 14.20 0.70 -2.13
C PHE A 256 14.23 2.07 -1.47
N PHE A 257 13.32 2.96 -1.85
CA PHE A 257 13.30 4.34 -1.34
C PHE A 257 11.88 4.73 -0.89
N PRO A 258 11.72 5.50 0.21
CA PRO A 258 10.41 5.91 0.69
C PRO A 258 9.69 6.82 -0.30
N LEU A 259 8.48 6.42 -0.67
CA LEU A 259 7.48 7.24 -1.33
C LEU A 259 6.12 6.59 -1.09
N SER A 260 5.10 7.41 -0.96
CA SER A 260 3.70 7.02 -1.04
C SER A 260 2.92 8.09 -1.78
N ALA A 261 1.70 7.75 -2.19
CA ALA A 261 0.86 8.66 -2.94
C ALA A 261 -0.60 8.44 -2.61
N THR A 262 -1.33 9.55 -2.58
CA THR A 262 -2.79 9.56 -2.57
C THR A 262 -3.26 9.97 -3.96
N PHE A 263 -4.16 9.17 -4.52
CA PHE A 263 -4.74 9.36 -5.83
C PHE A 263 -6.22 9.71 -5.71
N TYR A 264 -6.72 10.61 -6.56
CA TYR A 264 -8.13 11.00 -6.55
C TYR A 264 -8.68 11.26 -7.95
N ASN A 265 -9.95 10.90 -8.13
CA ASN A 265 -10.60 10.93 -9.44
C ASN A 265 -11.03 12.34 -9.86
N SER A 266 -11.60 12.44 -11.06
CA SER A 266 -12.09 13.71 -11.64
C SER A 266 -13.24 14.33 -10.85
N LYS A 267 -14.11 13.53 -10.21
CA LYS A 267 -15.19 14.03 -9.35
C LYS A 267 -14.63 14.83 -8.17
N VAL A 268 -13.65 14.27 -7.45
CA VAL A 268 -12.99 14.98 -6.35
C VAL A 268 -12.26 16.22 -6.89
N LYS A 269 -11.48 16.07 -7.97
CA LYS A 269 -10.73 17.18 -8.56
C LYS A 269 -11.61 18.35 -9.01
N SER A 270 -12.72 18.07 -9.68
CA SER A 270 -13.65 19.08 -10.22
C SER A 270 -14.49 19.78 -9.17
N THR A 271 -14.60 19.19 -7.98
CA THR A 271 -15.32 19.80 -6.85
C THR A 271 -14.44 20.80 -6.12
N LEU A 272 -13.13 20.55 -6.04
CA LEU A 272 -12.19 21.49 -5.42
C LEU A 272 -12.07 22.78 -6.26
N PRO A 273 -11.92 23.96 -5.64
CA PRO A 273 -11.71 25.20 -6.36
C PRO A 273 -10.48 25.15 -7.28
N ASP A 274 -10.49 25.93 -8.36
CA ASP A 274 -9.32 26.03 -9.25
C ASP A 274 -8.08 26.57 -8.52
N ASP A 275 -8.28 27.45 -7.54
CA ASP A 275 -7.26 28.02 -6.67
C ASP A 275 -7.13 27.26 -5.34
N PHE A 276 -7.59 26.00 -5.29
CA PHE A 276 -7.54 25.18 -4.08
C PHE A 276 -6.12 25.09 -3.53
N LYS A 277 -5.93 25.72 -2.37
CA LYS A 277 -4.68 25.66 -1.63
C LYS A 277 -4.68 24.40 -0.79
N TRP A 278 -3.92 23.40 -1.23
CA TRP A 278 -3.77 22.16 -0.48
C TRP A 278 -3.00 22.42 0.83
N GLU A 279 -3.73 22.59 1.93
CA GLU A 279 -3.16 22.80 3.28
C GLU A 279 -2.77 21.46 3.93
N HIS A 280 -1.91 20.74 3.22
CA HIS A 280 -1.29 19.50 3.65
C HIS A 280 0.02 19.37 2.88
N GLY A 281 1.06 18.95 3.57
CA GLY A 281 2.37 18.82 2.98
C GLY A 281 3.39 18.35 3.99
N PHE A 282 4.48 17.83 3.47
CA PHE A 282 5.61 17.32 4.23
C PHE A 282 6.87 17.96 3.66
N THR A 283 7.88 18.20 4.49
CA THR A 283 9.17 18.76 4.04
C THR A 283 9.80 17.94 2.91
N TYR A 284 9.56 16.64 2.90
CA TYR A 284 10.08 15.69 1.92
C TYR A 284 9.00 15.15 0.97
N ASN A 285 7.89 15.87 0.77
CA ASN A 285 7.00 15.54 -0.34
C ASN A 285 7.81 15.56 -1.65
N PHE A 286 7.47 14.68 -2.59
CA PHE A 286 8.26 14.53 -3.83
C PHE A 286 9.74 14.20 -3.58
N SER A 287 10.04 13.38 -2.56
CA SER A 287 11.38 12.84 -2.31
C SER A 287 12.03 12.32 -3.58
N ILE A 288 13.05 13.02 -4.07
CA ILE A 288 13.73 12.69 -5.34
C ILE A 288 14.19 11.22 -5.40
N PRO A 289 14.82 10.65 -4.35
CA PRO A 289 15.15 9.22 -4.36
C PRO A 289 13.93 8.32 -4.58
N GLY A 290 12.83 8.59 -3.88
CA GLY A 290 11.58 7.85 -4.02
C GLY A 290 10.96 8.01 -5.41
N VAL A 291 10.97 9.23 -5.94
CA VAL A 291 10.44 9.57 -7.27
C VAL A 291 11.18 8.82 -8.37
N VAL A 292 12.52 8.83 -8.33
CA VAL A 292 13.35 8.12 -9.31
C VAL A 292 13.16 6.60 -9.16
N SER A 293 13.12 6.09 -7.92
CA SER A 293 12.85 4.67 -7.67
C SER A 293 11.50 4.22 -8.23
N ALA A 294 10.45 5.03 -8.07
CA ALA A 294 9.13 4.75 -8.63
C ALA A 294 9.12 4.78 -10.17
N LEU A 295 9.83 5.72 -10.78
CA LEU A 295 9.98 5.79 -12.23
C LEU A 295 10.61 4.53 -12.81
N GLU A 296 11.76 4.13 -12.24
CA GLU A 296 12.49 2.93 -12.66
C GLU A 296 11.65 1.68 -12.40
N TYR A 297 10.97 1.61 -11.25
CA TYR A 297 10.07 0.49 -10.95
C TYR A 297 8.96 0.36 -12.00
N LEU A 298 8.27 1.47 -12.30
CA LEU A 298 7.23 1.51 -13.33
C LEU A 298 7.74 1.06 -14.70
N ASP A 299 8.95 1.50 -15.10
CA ASP A 299 9.56 1.05 -16.35
C ASP A 299 9.85 -0.45 -16.35
N ILE A 300 10.35 -1.00 -15.25
CA ILE A 300 10.60 -2.45 -15.14
C ILE A 300 9.28 -3.22 -15.25
N VAL A 301 8.26 -2.86 -14.46
CA VAL A 301 7.00 -3.62 -14.42
C VAL A 301 6.15 -3.48 -15.67
N HIS A 302 6.25 -2.36 -16.40
CA HIS A 302 5.58 -2.21 -17.70
C HIS A 302 6.37 -2.82 -18.87
N ASN A 303 7.70 -2.68 -18.91
CA ASN A 303 8.48 -3.10 -20.08
C ASN A 303 8.85 -4.59 -20.07
N GLN A 304 8.86 -5.26 -18.92
CA GLN A 304 9.30 -6.67 -18.80
C GLN A 304 8.14 -7.68 -18.75
N GLU A 305 6.94 -7.32 -19.24
CA GLU A 305 5.75 -8.20 -19.27
C GLU A 305 5.38 -8.80 -17.90
N HIS A 306 5.84 -8.19 -16.79
CA HIS A 306 5.66 -8.73 -15.43
C HIS A 306 4.19 -8.90 -15.04
N TYR A 307 3.31 -8.03 -15.56
CA TYR A 307 1.87 -8.16 -15.36
C TYR A 307 1.26 -9.36 -16.07
N GLU A 308 1.75 -9.68 -17.27
CA GLU A 308 1.26 -10.79 -18.09
C GLU A 308 1.70 -12.13 -17.48
N ARG A 309 2.89 -12.16 -16.87
CA ARG A 309 3.44 -13.33 -16.16
C ARG A 309 2.82 -13.57 -14.79
N GLN A 310 2.02 -12.64 -14.25
CA GLN A 310 1.44 -12.79 -12.92
C GLN A 310 0.60 -14.08 -12.80
N ALA A 311 -0.23 -14.37 -13.80
CA ALA A 311 -1.06 -15.58 -13.81
C ALA A 311 -0.23 -16.87 -13.89
N GLU A 312 0.87 -16.85 -14.66
CA GLU A 312 1.84 -17.95 -14.74
C GLU A 312 2.48 -18.22 -13.38
N ILE A 313 2.99 -17.18 -12.73
CA ILE A 313 3.63 -17.24 -11.40
C ILE A 313 2.64 -17.79 -10.36
N CYS A 314 1.41 -17.27 -10.32
CA CYS A 314 0.39 -17.75 -9.39
C CYS A 314 0.00 -19.21 -9.64
N ASN A 315 -0.07 -19.65 -10.90
CA ASN A 315 -0.33 -21.04 -11.23
C ASN A 315 0.82 -21.96 -10.81
N ARG A 316 2.07 -21.51 -10.97
CA ARG A 316 3.25 -22.27 -10.53
C ARG A 316 3.35 -22.34 -9.01
N ALA A 317 3.07 -21.24 -8.30
CA ALA A 317 2.99 -21.19 -6.85
C ALA A 317 1.93 -22.17 -6.31
N ARG A 318 0.71 -22.10 -6.85
CA ARG A 318 -0.39 -23.01 -6.50
C ARG A 318 0.02 -24.47 -6.64
N LYS A 319 0.61 -24.86 -7.79
CA LYS A 319 1.10 -26.23 -8.00
C LYS A 319 2.19 -26.61 -7.01
N THR A 320 3.12 -25.69 -6.73
CA THR A 320 4.24 -25.93 -5.81
C THR A 320 3.75 -26.19 -4.39
N PHE A 321 2.83 -25.38 -3.86
CA PHE A 321 2.26 -25.63 -2.52
C PHE A 321 1.49 -26.95 -2.46
N LEU A 322 0.58 -27.21 -3.40
CA LEU A 322 -0.26 -28.41 -3.39
C LEU A 322 0.55 -29.71 -3.51
N ILE A 323 1.60 -29.76 -4.36
CA ILE A 323 2.45 -30.96 -4.50
C ILE A 323 3.26 -31.24 -3.22
N ASN A 324 3.56 -30.21 -2.42
CA ASN A 324 4.27 -30.36 -1.14
C ASN A 324 3.32 -30.56 0.05
N GLY A 325 2.03 -30.82 -0.21
CA GLY A 325 1.04 -31.15 0.81
C GLY A 325 0.53 -29.96 1.62
N PHE A 326 0.63 -28.74 1.09
CA PHE A 326 0.03 -27.56 1.70
C PHE A 326 -1.37 -27.31 1.12
N ASP A 327 -2.29 -26.93 1.98
CA ASP A 327 -3.58 -26.38 1.60
C ASP A 327 -3.47 -24.87 1.38
N ILE A 328 -4.24 -24.33 0.45
CA ILE A 328 -4.30 -22.88 0.19
C ILE A 328 -5.56 -22.34 0.84
N VAL A 329 -5.40 -21.67 1.98
CA VAL A 329 -6.50 -21.11 2.78
C VAL A 329 -7.14 -19.94 2.06
N ASN A 330 -6.31 -18.98 1.63
CA ASN A 330 -6.73 -17.77 0.93
C ASN A 330 -5.69 -17.34 -0.09
N THR A 331 -6.14 -16.63 -1.13
CA THR A 331 -5.24 -16.05 -2.13
C THR A 331 -5.82 -14.75 -2.69
N PHE A 332 -4.94 -13.78 -2.92
CA PHE A 332 -5.30 -12.52 -3.57
C PHE A 332 -4.08 -11.98 -4.34
N GLY A 333 -4.18 -11.88 -5.67
CA GLY A 333 -3.02 -11.54 -6.50
C GLY A 333 -1.88 -12.56 -6.34
N THR A 334 -0.67 -12.09 -6.04
CA THR A 334 0.50 -12.94 -5.76
C THR A 334 0.60 -13.41 -4.31
N TYR A 335 -0.37 -13.10 -3.46
CA TYR A 335 -0.40 -13.57 -2.08
C TYR A 335 -1.07 -14.94 -1.95
N PHE A 336 -0.47 -15.82 -1.14
CA PHE A 336 -0.94 -17.15 -0.82
C PHE A 336 -0.82 -17.39 0.69
N LEU A 337 -1.96 -17.43 1.39
CA LEU A 337 -2.00 -17.96 2.75
C LEU A 337 -2.13 -19.48 2.65
N VAL A 338 -1.14 -20.17 3.18
CA VAL A 338 -1.04 -21.63 3.08
C VAL A 338 -0.90 -22.26 4.46
N GLU A 339 -1.39 -23.49 4.58
CA GLU A 339 -1.31 -24.26 5.82
C GLU A 339 -0.91 -25.71 5.59
N LYS A 340 -0.27 -26.31 6.60
CA LYS A 340 0.07 -27.74 6.67
C LYS A 340 0.22 -28.14 8.13
N GLY A 341 -0.74 -28.92 8.64
CA GLY A 341 -0.82 -29.21 10.08
C GLY A 341 -0.98 -27.92 10.88
N ASP A 342 -0.10 -27.68 11.86
CA ASP A 342 -0.12 -26.46 12.69
C ASP A 342 0.63 -25.28 12.06
N PHE A 343 1.31 -25.49 10.92
CA PHE A 343 1.99 -24.41 10.21
C PHE A 343 1.00 -23.62 9.37
N MET A 344 0.98 -22.31 9.53
CA MET A 344 0.28 -21.37 8.65
C MET A 344 1.18 -20.17 8.37
N ASN A 345 1.35 -19.81 7.10
CA ASN A 345 2.15 -18.66 6.72
C ASN A 345 1.64 -17.99 5.45
N LEU A 346 1.82 -16.67 5.37
CA LEU A 346 1.49 -15.89 4.18
C LEU A 346 2.74 -15.73 3.31
N TYR A 347 2.65 -16.14 2.05
CA TYR A 347 3.69 -15.91 1.06
C TYR A 347 3.25 -14.88 0.01
N MET A 348 4.18 -14.02 -0.42
CA MET A 348 4.04 -13.13 -1.57
C MET A 348 4.99 -13.60 -2.66
N MET A 349 4.45 -13.99 -3.81
CA MET A 349 5.28 -14.38 -4.95
C MET A 349 5.89 -13.14 -5.62
N PRO A 350 7.22 -13.07 -5.81
CA PRO A 350 7.85 -11.99 -6.56
C PRO A 350 7.31 -11.93 -8.00
N LEU A 351 7.17 -10.73 -8.56
CA LEU A 351 6.70 -10.51 -9.94
C LEU A 351 7.71 -10.99 -11.00
N ASN A 352 8.95 -11.19 -10.59
CA ASN A 352 10.05 -11.71 -11.38
C ASN A 352 10.46 -13.13 -10.92
N ALA A 353 9.60 -13.86 -10.19
CA ALA A 353 9.91 -15.20 -9.72
C ALA A 353 10.35 -16.11 -10.89
N ASP A 354 11.51 -16.73 -10.73
CA ASP A 354 12.17 -17.57 -11.71
C ASP A 354 12.34 -19.00 -11.20
N ASP A 355 13.06 -19.83 -11.97
CA ASP A 355 13.30 -21.23 -11.59
C ASP A 355 14.05 -21.37 -10.26
N GLU A 356 14.96 -20.44 -9.98
CA GLU A 356 15.73 -20.43 -8.74
C GLU A 356 14.83 -20.16 -7.53
N TYR A 357 13.88 -19.22 -7.65
CA TYR A 357 12.88 -18.99 -6.62
C TYR A 357 12.06 -20.24 -6.31
N PHE A 358 11.47 -20.87 -7.34
CA PHE A 358 10.60 -22.03 -7.14
C PHE A 358 11.35 -23.31 -6.74
N GLU A 359 12.63 -23.44 -7.07
CA GLU A 359 13.48 -24.50 -6.56
C GLU A 359 13.73 -24.31 -5.06
N THR A 360 14.11 -23.10 -4.65
CA THR A 360 14.36 -22.77 -3.24
C THR A 360 13.09 -22.94 -2.41
N LEU A 361 11.94 -22.46 -2.92
CA LEU A 361 10.63 -22.61 -2.26
C LEU A 361 10.32 -24.08 -2.01
N ARG A 362 10.52 -24.94 -3.02
CA ARG A 362 10.26 -26.39 -2.86
C ARG A 362 11.14 -27.03 -1.79
N GLN A 363 12.42 -26.65 -1.76
CA GLN A 363 13.36 -27.17 -0.77
C GLN A 363 12.95 -26.77 0.65
N GLU A 364 12.52 -25.53 0.87
CA GLU A 364 12.01 -25.08 2.16
C GLU A 364 10.72 -25.80 2.56
N LEU A 365 9.75 -25.90 1.64
CA LEU A 365 8.48 -26.57 1.91
C LEU A 365 8.63 -28.06 2.23
N CYS A 366 9.72 -28.72 1.79
CA CYS A 366 10.02 -30.11 2.17
C CYS A 366 10.48 -30.25 3.63
N THR A 367 10.97 -29.16 4.23
CA THR A 367 11.44 -29.14 5.63
C THR A 367 10.39 -28.70 6.63
N LEU A 368 9.24 -28.24 6.13
CA LEU A 368 8.04 -27.81 6.87
C LEU A 368 6.96 -28.89 6.75
#